data_AF-A0A9X0QEF8-F1
#
_entry.id   AF-A0A9X0QEF8-F1
#
_cell.length_a   1.000
_cell.length_b   1.000
_cell.length_c   1.000
_cell.angle_alpha   90.00
_cell.angle_beta   90.00
_cell.angle_gamma   90.00
#
_symmetry.space_group_name_H-M   'P 1'
#
loop_
_entity.id
_entity.type
_entity.pdbx_description
1 polymer ?
#
loop_
_entity_poly.entity_id
_entity_poly.type
_entity_poly.pdbx_seq_one_letter_code
_entity_poly.pdbx_strand_id
1 'polypeptide(L)' 'MTNGFAFVAYPAQHGNSGVMSFIINQDGVLLQKDLGKNAAETATEMTLFDPDPGWAIVQQ' A
#
# COMPACT_ATOMS: atom_id res chain seq x y z
N MET A 1 -19.18 -7.02 13.66
CA MET A 1 -17.83 -6.43 13.60
C MET A 1 -17.28 -6.69 12.22
N THR A 2 -17.53 -5.79 11.27
CA THR A 2 -16.79 -5.80 10.00
C THR A 2 -15.44 -5.20 10.32
N ASN A 3 -14.36 -5.99 10.31
CA ASN A 3 -12.99 -5.56 10.63
C ASN A 3 -12.37 -4.61 9.57
N GLY A 4 -13.19 -3.80 8.91
CA GLY A 4 -12.79 -2.99 7.77
C GLY A 4 -12.21 -3.80 6.62
N PHE A 5 -11.77 -3.09 5.58
CA PHE A 5 -10.96 -3.64 4.51
C PHE A 5 -10.03 -2.54 3.99
N ALA A 6 -8.96 -2.95 3.33
CA ALA A 6 -8.05 -2.05 2.64
C ALA A 6 -7.69 -2.65 1.28
N PHE A 7 -7.44 -1.78 0.30
CA PHE A 7 -6.89 -2.14 -0.99
C PHE A 7 -5.44 -1.67 -1.06
N VAL A 8 -4.56 -2.52 -1.57
CA VAL A 8 -3.17 -2.17 -1.90
C VAL A 8 -3.00 -2.16 -3.41
N ALA A 9 -2.37 -1.10 -3.93
CA ALA A 9 -1.96 -0.98 -5.32
C ALA A 9 -0.45 -0.85 -5.36
N TYR A 10 0.20 -1.60 -6.23
CA TYR A 10 1.65 -1.61 -6.41
C TYR A 10 2.00 -1.67 -7.91
N PRO A 11 3.20 -1.22 -8.32
CA PRO A 11 3.60 -1.27 -9.72
C PRO A 11 3.75 -2.72 -10.19
N ALA A 12 3.26 -3.03 -11.38
CA ALA A 12 3.42 -4.35 -11.99
C ALA A 12 4.91 -4.72 -12.19
N GLN A 13 5.74 -3.71 -12.51
CA GLN A 13 7.19 -3.81 -12.56
C GLN A 13 7.79 -2.61 -11.83
N HIS A 14 8.40 -2.85 -10.66
CA HIS A 14 9.06 -1.81 -9.88
C HIS A 14 10.19 -1.16 -10.69
N GLY A 15 10.22 0.18 -10.73
CA GLY A 15 11.19 0.96 -11.49
C GLY A 15 10.86 1.16 -12.97
N ASN A 16 9.90 0.42 -13.53
CA ASN A 16 9.43 0.62 -14.92
C ASN A 16 8.01 1.21 -14.96
N SER A 17 7.07 0.61 -14.23
CA SER A 17 5.68 1.07 -14.15
C SER A 17 5.44 2.07 -13.00
N GLY A 18 6.48 2.33 -12.21
CA GLY A 18 6.44 3.15 -10.99
C GLY A 18 7.27 2.55 -9.87
N VAL A 19 7.49 3.31 -8.80
CA VAL A 19 8.18 2.84 -7.59
C VAL A 19 7.29 2.86 -6.35
N MET A 20 6.21 3.64 -6.37
CA MET A 20 5.33 3.83 -5.22
C MET A 20 4.24 2.77 -5.16
N SER A 21 3.97 2.29 -3.95
CA SER A 21 2.78 1.52 -3.61
C SER A 21 1.83 2.38 -2.79
N PHE A 22 0.54 2.09 -2.89
CA PHE A 22 -0.54 2.84 -2.27
C PHE A 22 -1.45 1.90 -1.50
N ILE A 23 -1.94 2.34 -0.35
CA ILE A 23 -2.98 1.63 0.39
C ILE A 23 -4.11 2.60 0.71
N ILE A 24 -5.34 2.14 0.50
CA ILE A 24 -6.55 2.87 0.87
C ILE A 24 -7.46 2.00 1.72
N ASN A 25 -8.00 2.56 2.79
CA ASN A 25 -8.98 1.90 3.64
C ASN A 25 -10.41 2.41 3.36
N GLN A 26 -11.40 1.79 3.99
CA GLN A 26 -12.81 2.17 3.88
C GLN A 26 -13.13 3.62 4.29
N ASP A 27 -12.25 4.26 5.08
CA ASP A 27 -12.41 5.65 5.52
C ASP A 27 -11.87 6.65 4.48
N GLY A 28 -11.34 6.15 3.36
CA GLY A 28 -10.78 6.97 2.28
C GLY A 28 -9.38 7.51 2.57
N VAL A 29 -8.69 7.01 3.60
CA VAL A 29 -7.32 7.42 3.91
C VAL A 29 -6.37 6.76 2.91
N LEU A 30 -5.76 7.56 2.05
CA LEU A 30 -4.75 7.11 1.08
C LEU A 30 -3.35 7.30 1.65
N LEU A 31 -2.63 6.19 1.78
CA LEU A 31 -1.23 6.13 2.20
C LEU A 31 -0.36 5.71 1.03
N GLN A 32 0.90 6.17 1.01
CA GLN A 32 1.91 5.77 0.04
C GLN A 32 3.20 5.35 0.71
N LYS A 33 3.87 4.34 0.13
CA LYS A 33 5.19 3.85 0.55
C LYS A 33 5.89 3.17 -0.64
N ASP A 34 7.21 3.32 -0.73
CA ASP A 34 8.00 2.49 -1.64
C ASP A 34 8.28 1.13 -0.95
N LEU A 35 7.69 0.06 -1.50
CA LEU A 35 7.90 -1.32 -1.04
C LEU A 35 9.11 -2.00 -1.71
N GLY A 36 9.79 -1.30 -2.61
CA GLY A 36 10.95 -1.78 -3.34
C GLY A 36 10.61 -2.81 -4.41
N LYS A 37 11.64 -3.50 -4.90
CA LYS A 37 11.56 -4.46 -6.02
C LYS A 37 10.62 -5.65 -5.75
N ASN A 38 10.35 -5.96 -4.48
CA ASN A 38 9.51 -7.06 -4.06
C ASN A 38 8.08 -6.60 -3.71
N ALA A 39 7.63 -5.44 -4.20
CA ALA A 39 6.32 -4.88 -3.87
C ALA A 39 5.15 -5.86 -4.03
N ALA A 40 5.18 -6.74 -5.04
CA ALA A 40 4.14 -7.75 -5.27
C ALA A 40 4.11 -8.85 -4.20
N GLU A 41 5.28 -9.34 -3.78
CA GLU A 41 5.42 -10.33 -2.71
C GLU A 41 4.95 -9.71 -1.39
N THR A 42 5.51 -8.54 -1.04
CA THR A 42 5.14 -7.80 0.16
C THR A 42 3.64 -7.53 0.22
N ALA A 43 3.03 -7.08 -0.88
CA ALA A 43 1.59 -6.77 -0.91
C ALA A 43 0.71 -8.03 -0.78
N THR A 44 1.16 -9.18 -1.29
CA THR A 44 0.39 -10.44 -1.20
C THR A 44 0.48 -11.04 0.20
N GLU A 45 1.57 -10.80 0.92
CA GLU A 45 1.76 -11.23 2.32
C GLU A 45 1.00 -10.35 3.33
N MET A 46 0.52 -9.16 2.92
CA MET A 46 -0.25 -8.26 3.79
C MET A 46 -1.62 -8.85 4.10
N THR A 47 -1.74 -9.46 5.28
CA THR A 47 -3.00 -10.00 5.81
C THR A 47 -3.70 -9.04 6.77
N LEU A 48 -3.01 -7.97 7.20
CA LEU A 48 -3.52 -6.96 8.13
C LEU A 48 -3.20 -5.56 7.60
N PHE A 49 -4.16 -4.64 7.75
CA PHE A 49 -3.91 -3.21 7.55
C PHE A 49 -3.26 -2.63 8.81
N ASP A 50 -1.93 -2.63 8.84
CA ASP A 50 -1.12 -2.04 9.91
C ASP A 50 -0.02 -1.15 9.30
N PRO A 51 -0.35 0.10 8.91
CA PRO A 51 0.62 1.00 8.32
C PRO A 51 1.67 1.41 9.36
N ASP A 52 2.88 0.88 9.20
CA ASP A 52 4.07 1.31 9.95
C ASP A 52 4.45 2.79 9.67
N PRO A 53 5.37 3.40 10.44
CA PRO A 53 5.79 4.79 10.24
C PRO A 53 6.41 5.10 8.87
N GLY A 54 6.68 4.09 8.03
CA GLY A 54 7.16 4.28 6.67
C GLY A 54 6.06 4.62 5.67
N TRP A 55 4.79 4.57 6.07
CA TRP A 55 3.65 5.01 5.26
C TRP A 55 3.41 6.50 5.43
N ALA A 56 3.39 7.23 4.32
CA ALA A 56 3.08 8.65 4.29
C ALA A 56 1.63 8.86 3.81
N ILE A 57 0.87 9.72 4.49
CA ILE A 57 -0.43 10.17 3.98
C ILE A 57 -0.20 10.93 2.68
N VAL A 58 -0.93 10.55 1.63
CA VAL A 58 -0.96 11.29 0.38
C VAL A 58 -1.77 12.56 0.65
N GLN A 59 -1.08 13.69 0.85
CA GLN A 59 -1.72 15.01 0.92
C GLN A 59 -1.88 15.52 -0.51
N GLN A 60 -3.11 15.90 -0.87
CA GLN A 60 -3.40 16.62 -2.11
C GLN A 60 -2.92 18.07 -2.05
#